data_AF-D3F5S4-F1
#
_entry.id   AF-D3F5S4-F1
#
_cell.length_a   1.000
_cell.length_b   1.000
_cell.length_c   1.000
_cell.angle_alpha   90.00
_cell.angle_beta   90.00
_cell.angle_gamma   90.00
#
_symmetry.space_group_name_H-M   'P 1'
#
loop_
_entity.id
_entity.type
_entity.pdbx_description
1 polymer ?
#
loop_
_entity_poly.entity_id
_entity_poly.type
_entity_poly.pdbx_seq_one_letter_code
_entity_poly.pdbx_strand_id
1 'polypeptide(L)' 'MEISAEELRILRAARDGRIRSSGHWIIDGESRPERPALERVKQHGWVIDALGGGGWRYELTPDGRAALAEAEAEAAAPDG' A
#
# COMPACT_ATOMS: atom_id res chain seq x y z
N MET A 1 -4.70 -0.35 15.71
CA MET A 1 -3.37 -0.59 15.10
C MET A 1 -3.15 0.62 14.21
N GLU A 2 -2.18 1.47 14.52
CA GLU A 2 -2.04 2.75 13.80
C GLU A 2 -1.33 2.52 12.46
N ILE A 3 -1.97 2.93 11.37
CA ILE A 3 -1.38 2.89 10.01
C ILE A 3 -0.59 4.17 9.81
N SER A 4 0.70 4.05 9.50
CA SER A 4 1.55 5.20 9.22
C SER A 4 1.14 5.88 7.91
N ALA A 5 1.42 7.18 7.76
CA ALA A 5 1.14 7.91 6.51
C ALA A 5 1.78 7.25 5.26
N GLU A 6 2.97 6.64 5.41
CA GLU A 6 3.63 5.93 4.32
C GLU A 6 2.97 4.57 4.00
N GLU A 7 2.48 3.85 5.00
CA GLU A 7 1.70 2.62 4.81
C GLU A 7 0.35 2.94 4.12
N LEU A 8 -0.32 4.01 4.53
CA LEU A 8 -1.53 4.50 3.88
C LEU A 8 -1.30 4.84 2.41
N ARG A 9 -0.17 5.50 2.09
CA ARG A 9 0.23 5.79 0.71
C ARG A 9 0.42 4.51 -0.10
N ILE A 10 1.06 3.50 0.47
CA ILE A 10 1.25 2.20 -0.18
C ILE A 10 -0.10 1.52 -0.44
N LEU A 11 -1.00 1.50 0.54
CA LEU A 11 -2.33 0.89 0.37
C LEU A 11 -3.14 1.58 -0.74
N ARG A 12 -3.08 2.92 -0.81
CA ARG A 12 -3.67 3.69 -1.91
C ARG A 12 -3.04 3.36 -3.26
N ALA A 13 -1.71 3.34 -3.34
CA ALA A 13 -1.02 2.99 -4.58
C ALA A 13 -1.32 1.55 -5.02
N ALA A 14 -1.45 0.60 -4.09
CA ALA A 14 -1.85 -0.77 -4.37
C ALA A 14 -3.28 -0.85 -4.91
N ARG A 15 -4.22 -0.10 -4.31
CA ARG A 15 -5.62 0.02 -4.78
C ARG A 15 -5.68 0.49 -6.23
N ASP A 16 -4.90 1.52 -6.54
CA ASP A 16 -4.86 2.14 -7.87
C ASP A 16 -3.97 1.36 -8.86
N GLY A 17 -3.30 0.29 -8.44
CA GLY A 17 -2.38 -0.48 -9.29
C GLY A 17 -1.13 0.30 -9.71
N ARG A 18 -0.73 1.30 -8.91
CA ARG A 18 0.42 2.18 -9.14
C ARG A 18 1.72 1.70 -8.51
N ILE A 19 1.72 0.51 -7.90
CA ILE A 19 2.93 -0.14 -7.40
C ILE A 19 3.49 -1.05 -8.48
N ARG A 20 4.75 -0.80 -8.87
CA ARG A 20 5.51 -1.64 -9.81
C ARG A 20 6.83 -2.04 -9.18
N SER A 21 7.27 -3.27 -9.43
CA SER A 21 8.59 -3.77 -9.01
C SER A 21 9.44 -4.15 -10.22
N SER A 22 10.57 -3.49 -10.39
CA SER A 22 11.57 -3.83 -11.40
C SER A 22 12.98 -3.53 -10.86
N GLY A 23 13.40 -4.27 -9.83
CA GLY A 23 14.64 -4.03 -9.07
C GLY A 23 14.51 -2.89 -8.04
N HIS A 24 13.70 -1.87 -8.34
CA HIS A 24 13.27 -0.82 -7.42
C HIS A 24 11.74 -0.78 -7.33
N TRP A 25 11.23 -0.25 -6.22
CA TRP A 25 9.80 -0.07 -5.99
C TRP A 25 9.38 1.30 -6.45
N ILE A 26 8.42 1.35 -7.36
CA ILE A 26 7.85 2.61 -7.82
C ILE A 26 6.46 2.71 -7.20
N ILE A 27 6.25 3.72 -6.34
CA ILE A 27 4.97 3.98 -5.66
C ILE A 27 4.54 5.38 -6.08
N ASP A 28 3.39 5.51 -6.75
CA ASP A 28 2.92 6.77 -7.34
C ASP A 28 3.98 7.46 -8.23
N GLY A 29 4.77 6.68 -8.96
CA GLY A 29 5.82 7.19 -9.85
C GLY A 29 7.14 7.52 -9.18
N GLU A 30 7.25 7.39 -7.85
CA GLU A 30 8.49 7.67 -7.12
C GLU A 30 9.26 6.38 -6.83
N SER A 31 10.54 6.34 -7.23
CA SER A 31 11.43 5.21 -6.98
C SER A 31 11.93 5.24 -5.53
N ARG A 32 11.60 4.20 -4.76
CA ARG A 32 12.01 4.06 -3.37
C ARG A 32 12.96 2.87 -3.21
N PRO A 33 14.18 3.08 -2.67
CA PRO A 33 15.13 2.01 -2.41
C PRO A 33 14.79 1.20 -1.16
N GLU A 34 14.13 1.82 -0.16
CA GLU A 34 13.86 1.20 1.14
C GLU A 34 12.42 0.69 1.24
N ARG A 35 12.26 -0.46 1.90
CA ARG A 35 11.00 -1.22 1.99
C ARG A 35 10.30 -1.29 3.37
N PRO A 36 10.70 -0.62 4.46
CA PRO A 36 10.18 -0.97 5.79
C PRO A 36 8.65 -0.90 5.88
N ALA A 37 8.03 0.15 5.33
CA ALA A 37 6.56 0.26 5.29
C ALA A 37 5.92 -0.79 4.36
N LEU A 38 6.53 -1.09 3.20
CA LEU A 38 6.01 -2.10 2.28
C LEU A 38 6.09 -3.51 2.88
N GLU A 39 7.18 -3.83 3.57
CA GLU A 39 7.33 -5.11 4.25
C GLU A 39 6.34 -5.26 5.39
N ARG A 40 6.06 -4.19 6.14
CA ARG A 40 5.02 -4.21 7.18
C ARG A 40 3.65 -4.49 6.59
N VAL A 41 3.22 -3.76 5.56
CA VAL A 41 1.90 -4.02 4.96
C VAL A 41 1.80 -5.44 4.36
N LYS A 42 2.91 -6.02 3.90
CA LYS A 42 2.98 -7.44 3.49
C LYS A 42 2.89 -8.38 4.69
N GLN A 43 3.62 -8.12 5.77
CA GLN A 43 3.59 -8.91 7.01
C GLN A 43 2.21 -8.88 7.66
N HIS A 44 1.51 -7.75 7.57
CA HIS A 44 0.12 -7.60 8.00
C HIS A 44 -0.88 -8.32 7.08
N GLY A 45 -0.45 -8.79 5.91
CA GLY A 45 -1.32 -9.47 4.95
C GLY A 45 -2.29 -8.52 4.23
N TRP A 46 -2.03 -7.21 4.23
CA TRP A 46 -2.88 -6.22 3.58
C TRP A 46 -2.71 -6.17 2.06
N VAL A 47 -1.54 -6.60 1.58
CA VAL A 47 -1.22 -6.62 0.15
C VAL A 47 -0.64 -7.96 -0.24
N ILE A 48 -0.90 -8.36 -1.49
CA ILE A 48 -0.33 -9.56 -2.12
C ILE A 48 0.40 -9.20 -3.41
N ASP A 49 1.44 -9.97 -3.71
CA ASP A 49 2.11 -9.92 -4.99
C ASP A 49 1.20 -10.53 -6.06
N ALA A 50 0.95 -9.77 -7.12
CA ALA A 50 0.16 -10.21 -8.27
C ALA A 50 0.94 -9.97 -9.56
N LEU A 51 0.70 -10.80 -10.58
CA LEU A 51 1.29 -10.64 -11.90
C LEU A 51 0.35 -9.79 -12.76
N GLY A 52 0.85 -8.69 -13.30
CA GLY A 52 0.05 -7.80 -14.16
C GLY A 52 0.84 -7.26 -15.34
N GLY A 53 0.40 -7.60 -16.56
CA GLY A 53 0.71 -6.93 -17.83
C GLY A 53 2.11 -6.34 -17.95
N GLY A 54 3.16 -7.14 -17.69
CA GLY A 54 4.56 -6.72 -17.83
C GLY A 54 5.40 -6.66 -16.56
N GLY A 55 4.88 -7.06 -15.38
CA GLY A 55 5.69 -7.20 -14.17
C GLY A 55 4.91 -7.56 -12.91
N TRP A 56 5.60 -7.53 -11.77
CA TRP A 56 5.00 -7.67 -10.44
C TRP A 56 4.27 -6.38 -10.06
N ARG A 57 3.00 -6.52 -9.68
CA ARG A 57 2.13 -5.49 -9.12
C ARG A 57 1.65 -5.94 -7.74
N TYR A 58 1.07 -5.00 -6.99
CA TYR A 58 0.50 -5.29 -5.69
C TYR A 58 -1.00 -5.10 -5.76
N GLU A 59 -1.73 -6.00 -5.12
CA GLU A 59 -3.17 -5.92 -4.99
C GLU A 59 -3.56 -5.94 -3.51
N LEU A 60 -4.60 -5.18 -3.16
CA LEU A 60 -5.14 -5.17 -1.81
C LEU A 60 -5.89 -6.48 -1.52
N THR A 61 -5.64 -7.07 -0.37
CA THR A 61 -6.48 -8.14 0.19
C THR A 61 -7.77 -7.55 0.77
N PRO A 62 -8.75 -8.38 1.19
CA PRO A 62 -9.90 -7.90 1.95
C PRO A 62 -9.48 -7.14 3.22
N ASP A 63 -8.53 -7.67 3.99
CA ASP A 63 -7.97 -7.00 5.17
C ASP A 63 -7.31 -5.67 4.83
N GLY A 64 -6.53 -5.60 3.75
CA GLY A 64 -5.90 -4.34 3.34
C GLY A 64 -6.89 -3.28 2.91
N ARG A 65 -8.04 -3.67 2.35
CA ARG A 65 -9.15 -2.75 2.04
C ARG A 65 -9.83 -2.23 3.30
N ALA A 66 -10.07 -3.10 4.28
CA ALA A 66 -10.62 -2.71 5.57
C ALA A 66 -9.67 -1.73 6.29
N ALA A 67 -8.39 -2.10 6.38
CA ALA A 67 -7.34 -1.28 6.97
C ALA A 67 -7.22 0.10 6.29
N LEU A 68 -7.26 0.14 4.95
CA LEU A 68 -7.30 1.39 4.20
C LEU A 68 -8.54 2.22 4.55
N ALA A 69 -9.73 1.61 4.56
CA ALA A 69 -10.97 2.32 4.85
C ALA A 69 -11.00 2.90 6.28
N GLU A 70 -10.51 2.15 7.27
CA GLU A 70 -10.39 2.63 8.65
C GLU A 70 -9.44 3.82 8.75
N ALA A 71 -8.25 3.72 8.16
CA ALA A 71 -7.29 4.82 8.18
C ALA A 71 -7.77 6.06 7.41
N GLU A 72 -8.53 5.88 6.31
CA GLU A 72 -9.16 7.00 5.61
C GLU A 72 -10.30 7.64 6.42
N ALA A 73 -11.06 6.84 7.17
CA ALA A 73 -12.09 7.34 8.07
C ALA A 73 -11.50 8.11 9.26
N GLU A 74 -10.41 7.62 9.84
CA GLU A 74 -9.64 8.33 10.89
C GLU A 74 -9.06 9.65 10.35
N ALA A 75 -8.46 9.64 9.16
CA ALA A 75 -7.91 10.85 8.54
C ALA A 75 -9.00 11.85 8.08
N ALA A 76 -10.24 11.40 7.87
CA ALA A 76 -11.36 12.23 7.47
C ALA A 76 -12.22 12.70 8.66
N ALA A 77 -12.04 12.13 9.84
CA ALA A 77 -12.63 12.66 11.06
C ALA A 77 -11.91 13.98 11.40
N PRO A 78 -12.56 15.15 11.27
CA PRO A 78 -11.95 16.37 11.78
C PRO A 78 -11.75 16.19 13.28
N ASP A 79 -10.53 16.45 13.78
CA ASP A 79 -10.26 16.61 15.21
C ASP A 79 -11.41 17.42 15.85
N GLY A 80 -12.11 16.81 16.79
CA GLY A 80 -13.19 17.44 17.54
C GLY A 80 -12.69 18.48 18.53
#